data_AF-A0AAD8ILI4-F1
#
_entry.id   AF-A0AAD8ILI4-F1
#
_cell.length_a   1.000
_cell.length_b   1.000
_cell.length_c   1.000
_cell.angle_alpha   90.00
_cell.angle_beta   90.00
_cell.angle_gamma   90.00
#
_symmetry.space_group_name_H-M   'P 1'
#
loop_
_entity.id
_entity.type
_entity.pdbx_description
1 polymer ?
#
loop_
_entity_poly.entity_id
_entity_poly.type
_entity_poly.pdbx_seq_one_letter_code
_entity_poly.pdbx_strand_id
1 'polypeptide(L)'
;MAEGGVYIISNFYTREATGSLRPTSSKIIINFSNLTTVEKVEKDDFMIPMNKFEFVDLGDLFDMASNYENPDSPPFSTDIIGVLEDFERVKPIQTMYGERNIVKFRITDGRYSHKVSVWGQLAVTITHVHEKIVERPIMAIVTSSKLKIFKSSVQISTLPSSKIYLNLDNDYVNAYKSRLEEEGYKVSENVVGSPTHVPLTPPVIQTITLSELSEKTNTDDLKMLTTAHTALHRQLNQQFPDLLSPALQK
;
A
#
# COMPACT_ATOMS: atom_id res chain seq x y z
N MET A 1 6.61 32.00 10.32
CA MET A 1 7.03 31.10 9.22
C MET A 1 5.78 30.53 8.58
N ALA A 2 5.77 30.43 7.26
CA ALA A 2 4.75 29.77 6.47
C ALA A 2 5.34 28.50 5.84
N GLU A 3 4.52 27.46 5.73
CA GLU A 3 4.83 26.23 5.01
C GLU A 3 5.19 26.51 3.54
N GLY A 4 6.12 25.73 2.98
CA GLY A 4 6.60 25.87 1.61
C GLY A 4 7.64 26.99 1.40
N GLY A 5 7.88 27.84 2.41
CA GLY A 5 8.94 28.85 2.34
C GLY A 5 10.32 28.30 2.68
N VAL A 6 11.36 28.88 2.07
CA VAL A 6 12.76 28.65 2.43
C VAL A 6 13.20 29.72 3.42
N TYR A 7 13.89 29.31 4.49
CA TYR A 7 14.33 30.20 5.56
C TYR A 7 15.77 29.93 5.96
N ILE A 8 16.50 31.00 6.27
CA ILE A 8 17.75 30.94 7.02
C ILE A 8 17.39 31.04 8.50
N ILE A 9 17.73 30.01 9.27
CA ILE A 9 17.50 29.96 10.72
C ILE A 9 18.86 29.97 11.40
N SER A 10 19.11 30.96 12.25
CA SER A 10 20.38 31.16 12.94
C SER A 10 20.17 31.32 14.45
N ASN A 11 21.22 31.08 15.25
CA ASN A 11 21.19 31.18 16.72
C ASN A 11 20.12 30.28 17.40
N PHE A 12 19.91 29.10 16.85
CA PHE A 12 19.13 28.04 17.50
C PHE A 12 20.06 27.13 18.32
N TYR A 13 19.48 26.30 19.18
CA TYR A 13 20.22 25.24 19.86
C TYR A 13 19.63 23.88 19.52
N THR A 14 20.46 22.85 19.58
CA THR A 14 20.07 21.48 19.27
C THR A 14 19.92 20.65 20.55
N ARG A 15 19.02 19.67 20.52
CA ARG A 15 18.91 18.63 21.56
C ARG A 15 18.74 17.26 20.92
N GLU A 16 18.97 16.23 21.72
CA GLU A 16 18.62 14.87 21.33
C GLU A 16 17.10 14.76 21.13
N ALA A 17 16.69 14.13 20.03
CA ALA A 17 15.30 13.86 19.73
C ALA A 17 14.77 12.80 20.69
N THR A 18 13.76 13.12 21.48
CA THR A 18 13.09 12.18 22.39
C THR A 18 11.60 12.09 22.07
N GLY A 19 10.90 11.13 22.69
CA GLY A 19 9.47 10.92 22.51
C GLY A 19 9.12 9.90 21.41
N SER A 20 7.80 9.74 21.21
CA SER A 20 7.19 8.82 20.25
C SER A 20 6.60 9.57 19.05
N LEU A 21 6.24 8.82 18.01
CA LEU A 21 5.61 9.31 16.79
C LEU A 21 6.44 10.38 16.07
N ARG A 22 7.77 10.25 16.15
CA ARG A 22 8.67 11.19 15.50
C ARG A 22 8.54 11.05 13.97
N PRO A 23 8.38 12.16 13.23
CA PRO A 23 8.21 12.13 11.78
C PRO A 23 9.49 11.89 11.01
N THR A 24 10.65 11.94 11.68
CA THR A 24 11.95 11.71 11.04
C THR A 24 12.80 10.83 11.94
N SER A 25 13.71 10.09 11.31
CA SER A 25 14.73 9.27 11.98
C SER A 25 15.88 10.10 12.60
N SER A 26 15.87 11.42 12.44
CA SER A 26 16.91 12.30 12.99
C SER A 26 17.01 12.18 14.52
N LYS A 27 18.24 12.05 14.99
CA LYS A 27 18.56 12.04 16.43
C LYS A 27 18.60 13.45 17.03
N ILE A 28 18.45 14.49 16.21
CA ILE A 28 18.64 15.88 16.61
C ILE A 28 17.37 16.68 16.29
N ILE A 29 16.91 17.46 17.27
CA ILE A 29 15.88 18.49 17.09
C ILE A 29 16.47 19.89 17.24
N ILE A 30 15.90 20.83 16.50
CA ILE A 30 16.18 22.26 16.62
C ILE A 30 15.17 22.87 17.58
N ASN A 31 15.65 23.64 18.56
CA ASN A 31 14.81 24.41 19.47
C ASN A 31 15.11 25.90 19.31
N PHE A 32 14.04 26.69 19.26
CA PHE A 32 14.15 28.13 19.19
C PHE A 32 14.37 28.71 20.58
N SER A 33 15.15 29.78 20.64
CA SER A 33 15.34 30.61 21.82
C SER A 33 14.94 32.05 21.49
N ASN A 34 14.99 32.93 22.49
CA ASN A 34 14.85 34.37 22.28
C ASN A 34 15.97 34.99 21.42
N LEU A 35 17.07 34.27 21.18
CA LEU A 35 18.17 34.71 20.31
C LEU A 35 18.03 34.21 18.87
N THR A 36 17.11 33.29 18.62
CA THR A 36 16.93 32.67 17.29
C THR A 36 16.40 33.69 16.29
N THR A 37 17.06 33.76 15.15
CA THR A 37 16.68 34.62 14.02
C THR A 37 16.19 33.75 12.87
N VAL A 38 15.16 34.22 12.16
CA VAL A 38 14.55 33.52 11.03
C VAL A 38 14.34 34.52 9.90
N GLU A 39 15.05 34.33 8.80
CA GLU A 39 14.99 35.20 7.63
C GLU A 39 14.44 34.41 6.45
N LYS A 40 13.41 34.95 5.79
CA LYS A 40 12.83 34.32 4.60
C LYS A 40 13.76 34.55 3.41
N VAL A 41 14.05 33.49 2.66
CA VAL A 41 14.75 33.59 1.38
C VAL A 41 13.69 33.88 0.31
N GLU A 42 13.80 35.00 -0.38
CA GLU A 42 12.80 35.42 -1.37
C GLU A 42 12.96 34.72 -2.73
N LYS A 43 14.12 34.13 -2.99
CA LYS A 43 14.35 33.32 -4.20
C LYS A 43 14.14 31.86 -3.86
N ASP A 44 13.40 31.15 -4.71
CA ASP A 44 13.34 29.70 -4.65
C ASP A 44 14.74 29.14 -4.87
N ASP A 45 15.16 28.28 -3.95
CA ASP A 45 16.38 27.49 -4.08
C ASP A 45 16.00 26.11 -4.60
N PHE A 46 16.29 25.86 -5.88
CA PHE A 46 16.00 24.59 -6.55
C PHE A 46 16.77 23.40 -5.95
N MET A 47 17.79 23.65 -5.12
CA MET A 47 18.53 22.59 -4.43
C MET A 47 17.80 22.05 -3.20
N ILE A 48 16.84 22.78 -2.65
CA ILE A 48 16.05 22.35 -1.49
C ILE A 48 14.73 21.78 -2.00
N PRO A 49 14.51 20.45 -1.90
CA PRO A 49 13.27 19.86 -2.37
C PRO A 49 12.08 20.34 -1.53
N MET A 50 10.96 20.66 -2.18
CA MET A 50 9.72 21.08 -1.52
C MET A 50 9.20 20.00 -0.55
N ASN A 51 9.37 18.74 -0.91
CA ASN A 51 8.94 17.60 -0.09
C ASN A 51 10.04 16.55 0.01
N LYS A 52 10.16 15.95 1.18
CA LYS A 52 10.94 14.75 1.44
C LYS A 52 10.05 13.77 2.20
N PHE A 53 10.06 12.52 1.76
CA PHE A 53 9.28 11.44 2.38
C PHE A 53 10.20 10.26 2.72
N GLU A 54 9.90 9.56 3.80
CA GLU A 54 10.57 8.31 4.18
C GLU A 54 9.53 7.17 4.09
N PHE A 55 9.24 6.74 2.86
CA PHE A 55 8.19 5.75 2.59
C PHE A 55 8.54 4.37 3.13
N VAL A 56 7.50 3.68 3.61
CA VAL A 56 7.53 2.26 3.95
C VAL A 56 6.66 1.48 2.98
N ASP A 57 7.16 0.33 2.53
CA ASP A 57 6.42 -0.56 1.64
C ASP A 57 5.16 -1.11 2.32
N LEU A 58 4.05 -1.19 1.58
CA LEU A 58 2.78 -1.62 2.15
C LEU A 58 2.81 -3.07 2.64
N GLY A 59 3.67 -3.92 2.06
CA GLY A 59 3.89 -5.29 2.51
C GLY A 59 4.52 -5.39 3.91
N ASP A 60 5.37 -4.43 4.28
CA ASP A 60 6.14 -4.47 5.53
C ASP A 60 5.38 -3.91 6.73
N LEU A 61 4.23 -3.25 6.49
CA LEU A 61 3.50 -2.55 7.55
C LEU A 61 3.02 -3.49 8.66
N PHE A 62 2.69 -4.74 8.34
CA PHE A 62 2.21 -5.70 9.34
C PHE A 62 3.33 -6.10 10.30
N ASP A 63 4.49 -6.46 9.76
CA ASP A 63 5.64 -6.85 10.57
C ASP A 63 6.15 -5.66 11.38
N MET A 64 6.20 -4.48 10.77
CA MET A 64 6.55 -3.24 11.48
C MET A 64 5.62 -2.96 12.65
N ALA A 65 4.30 -3.01 12.44
CA ALA A 65 3.32 -2.75 13.49
C ALA A 65 3.30 -3.84 14.57
N SER A 66 3.62 -5.09 14.21
CA SER A 66 3.70 -6.23 15.14
C SER A 66 4.90 -6.12 16.09
N ASN A 67 5.97 -5.48 15.64
CA ASN A 67 7.22 -5.35 16.39
C ASN A 67 7.28 -4.09 17.28
N TYR A 68 6.20 -3.30 17.36
CA TYR A 68 6.15 -2.17 18.28
C TYR A 68 6.03 -2.62 19.73
N GLU A 69 6.97 -2.20 20.58
CA GLU A 69 6.89 -2.40 22.03
C GLU A 69 5.60 -1.80 22.63
N ASN A 70 5.22 -0.61 22.16
CA ASN A 70 3.95 0.04 22.48
C ASN A 70 3.25 0.54 21.21
N PRO A 71 2.20 -0.15 20.73
CA PRO A 71 1.47 0.24 19.53
C PRO A 71 0.78 1.61 19.59
N ASP A 72 0.49 2.12 20.78
CA ASP A 72 -0.11 3.46 20.93
C ASP A 72 0.93 4.59 20.89
N SER A 73 2.21 4.26 21.11
CA SER A 73 3.33 5.21 21.09
C SER A 73 4.59 4.64 20.42
N PRO A 74 4.52 4.25 19.13
CA PRO A 74 5.70 3.79 18.40
C PRO A 74 6.77 4.90 18.31
N PRO A 75 8.06 4.57 18.15
CA PRO A 75 9.13 5.56 18.16
C PRO A 75 9.06 6.55 16.99
N PHE A 76 8.55 6.10 15.84
CA PHE A 76 8.43 6.88 14.61
C PHE A 76 7.01 6.79 14.06
N SER A 77 6.60 7.84 13.34
CA SER A 77 5.43 7.79 12.46
C SER A 77 5.85 7.38 11.06
N THR A 78 4.88 6.95 10.24
CA THR A 78 5.15 6.30 8.95
C THR A 78 4.60 7.12 7.79
N ASP A 79 5.40 7.32 6.76
CA ASP A 79 4.95 7.84 5.47
C ASP A 79 4.64 6.66 4.53
N ILE A 80 3.54 6.74 3.80
CA ILE A 80 3.12 5.72 2.84
C ILE A 80 2.66 6.37 1.53
N ILE A 81 2.82 5.62 0.44
CA ILE A 81 2.35 5.97 -0.89
C ILE A 81 1.59 4.78 -1.49
N GLY A 82 0.53 5.07 -2.25
CA GLY A 82 -0.23 4.06 -2.97
C GLY A 82 -1.43 4.64 -3.70
N VAL A 83 -2.18 3.77 -4.36
CA VAL A 83 -3.45 4.12 -4.99
C VAL A 83 -4.53 4.21 -3.93
N LEU A 84 -5.29 5.30 -3.95
CA LEU A 84 -6.46 5.51 -3.12
C LEU A 84 -7.69 4.84 -3.76
N GLU A 85 -8.32 3.95 -3.01
CA GLU A 85 -9.52 3.20 -3.38
C GLU A 85 -10.58 3.30 -2.27
N ASP A 86 -11.82 2.93 -2.60
CA ASP A 86 -12.93 2.80 -1.64
C ASP A 86 -13.09 4.01 -0.69
N PHE A 87 -13.04 5.23 -1.24
CA PHE A 87 -13.17 6.45 -0.45
C PHE A 87 -14.59 6.59 0.12
N GLU A 88 -14.73 6.41 1.44
CA GLU A 88 -16.01 6.51 2.12
C GLU A 88 -16.49 7.96 2.25
N ARG A 89 -17.78 8.15 2.54
CA ARG A 89 -18.31 9.45 2.94
C ARG A 89 -17.78 9.84 4.33
N VAL A 90 -17.51 11.13 4.52
CA VAL A 90 -17.20 11.68 5.84
C VAL A 90 -18.38 11.47 6.79
N LYS A 91 -18.09 11.07 8.03
CA LYS A 91 -19.08 10.79 9.07
C LYS A 91 -18.68 11.52 10.36
N PRO A 92 -19.60 12.21 11.05
CA PRO A 92 -19.35 12.63 12.43
C PRO A 92 -19.44 11.42 13.36
N ILE A 93 -18.52 11.32 14.32
CA ILE A 93 -18.57 10.32 15.39
C ILE A 93 -18.31 10.97 16.75
N GLN A 94 -19.07 10.52 17.75
CA GLN A 94 -18.85 10.95 19.13
C GLN A 94 -17.60 10.25 19.69
N THR A 95 -16.65 11.03 20.17
CA THR A 95 -15.46 10.54 20.88
C THR A 95 -15.46 11.04 22.32
N MET A 96 -14.57 10.48 23.16
CA MET A 96 -14.32 11.00 24.51
C MET A 96 -13.87 12.47 24.52
N TYR A 97 -13.35 12.96 23.39
CA TYR A 97 -12.86 14.35 23.22
C TYR A 97 -13.87 15.23 22.48
N GLY A 98 -15.13 14.80 22.37
CA GLY A 98 -16.18 15.48 21.60
C GLY A 98 -16.43 14.84 20.23
N GLU A 99 -17.36 15.42 19.49
CA GLU A 99 -17.66 15.01 18.13
C GLU A 99 -16.45 15.26 17.21
N ARG A 100 -16.12 14.28 16.37
CA ARG A 100 -15.06 14.41 15.36
C ARG A 100 -15.50 13.79 14.04
N ASN A 101 -15.15 14.46 12.95
CA ASN A 101 -15.30 13.90 11.61
C ASN A 101 -14.27 12.82 11.35
N ILE A 102 -14.69 11.74 10.70
CA ILE A 102 -13.83 10.67 10.20
C ILE A 102 -14.18 10.37 8.74
N VAL A 103 -13.15 10.16 7.92
CA VAL A 103 -13.28 9.54 6.60
C VAL A 103 -12.33 8.37 6.50
N LYS A 104 -12.73 7.33 5.77
CA LYS A 104 -11.95 6.11 5.60
C LYS A 104 -11.79 5.82 4.12
N PHE A 105 -10.67 5.24 3.76
CA PHE A 105 -10.40 4.75 2.42
C PHE A 105 -9.40 3.60 2.49
N ARG A 106 -9.15 2.95 1.35
CA ARG A 106 -8.08 1.96 1.20
C ARG A 106 -6.92 2.56 0.42
N ILE A 107 -5.71 2.21 0.84
CA ILE A 107 -4.50 2.50 0.08
C ILE A 107 -3.87 1.18 -0.36
N THR A 108 -3.53 1.07 -1.64
CA THR A 108 -3.01 -0.16 -2.26
C THR A 108 -1.77 0.08 -3.10
N ASP A 109 -0.87 -0.90 -3.15
CA ASP A 109 0.27 -0.93 -4.07
C ASP A 109 0.04 -1.89 -5.25
N GLY A 110 -1.19 -2.42 -5.37
CA GLY A 110 -1.58 -3.46 -6.32
C GLY A 110 -1.51 -4.89 -5.74
N ARG A 111 -0.78 -5.10 -4.64
CA ARG A 111 -0.58 -6.41 -4.00
C ARG A 111 -1.12 -6.43 -2.57
N TYR A 112 -0.81 -5.40 -1.80
CA TYR A 112 -1.21 -5.19 -0.42
C TYR A 112 -2.12 -3.98 -0.35
N SER A 113 -3.15 -4.07 0.50
CA SER A 113 -4.15 -3.02 0.61
C SER A 113 -4.60 -2.86 2.06
N HIS A 114 -4.50 -1.64 2.57
CA HIS A 114 -4.69 -1.31 3.99
C HIS A 114 -5.73 -0.22 4.19
N LYS A 115 -6.42 -0.26 5.32
CA LYS A 115 -7.44 0.73 5.66
C LYS A 115 -6.81 1.95 6.31
N VAL A 116 -7.10 3.12 5.76
CA VAL A 116 -6.70 4.42 6.31
C VAL A 116 -7.91 5.08 6.98
N SER A 117 -7.72 5.62 8.18
CA SER A 117 -8.69 6.43 8.92
C SER A 117 -8.14 7.84 9.11
N VAL A 118 -8.81 8.81 8.53
CA VAL A 118 -8.47 10.23 8.59
C VAL A 118 -9.43 10.94 9.52
N TRP A 119 -8.90 11.83 10.38
CA TRP A 119 -9.65 12.41 11.49
C TRP A 119 -9.73 13.95 11.44
N GLY A 120 -10.79 14.50 12.03
CA GLY A 120 -10.95 15.92 12.30
C GLY A 120 -11.06 16.78 11.04
N GLN A 121 -10.45 17.97 11.07
CA GLN A 121 -10.49 18.89 9.94
C GLN A 121 -9.83 18.31 8.68
N LEU A 122 -8.78 17.50 8.85
CA LEU A 122 -8.11 16.84 7.72
C LEU A 122 -9.09 15.94 6.95
N ALA A 123 -10.02 15.27 7.64
CA ALA A 123 -11.04 14.43 7.01
C ALA A 123 -11.99 15.24 6.10
N VAL A 124 -12.37 16.44 6.52
CA VAL A 124 -13.22 17.34 5.74
C VAL A 124 -12.45 17.89 4.55
N THR A 125 -11.22 18.38 4.78
CA THR A 125 -10.38 18.95 3.72
C THR A 125 -10.07 17.92 2.63
N ILE A 126 -9.66 16.71 2.99
CA ILE A 126 -9.32 15.68 1.99
C ILE A 126 -10.53 15.22 1.19
N THR A 127 -11.72 15.19 1.80
CA THR A 127 -12.97 14.88 1.10
C THR A 127 -13.24 15.90 0.00
N HIS A 128 -13.10 17.20 0.32
CA HIS A 128 -13.32 18.28 -0.66
C HIS A 128 -12.27 18.28 -1.79
N VAL A 129 -11.03 17.90 -1.49
CA VAL A 129 -9.98 17.74 -2.53
C VAL A 129 -10.30 16.54 -3.40
N HIS A 130 -10.64 15.40 -2.81
CA HIS A 130 -10.96 14.16 -3.53
C HIS A 130 -12.14 14.33 -4.51
N GLU A 131 -13.20 15.05 -4.12
CA GLU A 131 -14.38 15.32 -4.97
C GLU A 131 -14.03 16.08 -6.27
N LYS A 132 -12.91 16.82 -6.29
CA LYS A 132 -12.47 17.59 -7.46
C LYS A 132 -11.56 16.81 -8.39
N ILE A 133 -11.07 15.64 -7.99
CA ILE A 133 -10.09 14.86 -8.77
C ILE A 133 -10.81 13.96 -9.76
N VAL A 134 -10.54 14.20 -11.04
CA VAL A 134 -11.09 13.44 -12.17
C VAL A 134 -10.12 12.34 -12.64
N GLU A 135 -8.81 12.57 -12.50
CA GLU A 135 -7.76 11.63 -12.93
C GLU A 135 -7.81 10.32 -12.13
N ARG A 136 -7.57 9.19 -12.83
CA ARG A 136 -7.50 7.84 -12.24
C ARG A 136 -6.26 7.10 -12.78
N PRO A 137 -5.59 6.27 -11.96
CA PRO A 137 -5.79 6.07 -10.51
C PRO A 137 -5.46 7.33 -9.68
N ILE A 138 -6.10 7.49 -8.51
CA ILE A 138 -5.76 8.56 -7.57
C ILE A 138 -4.56 8.10 -6.74
N MET A 139 -3.42 8.78 -6.89
CA MET A 139 -2.23 8.52 -6.08
C MET A 139 -2.33 9.30 -4.77
N ALA A 140 -2.18 8.63 -3.64
CA ALA A 140 -2.19 9.24 -2.33
C ALA A 140 -0.85 9.04 -1.63
N ILE A 141 -0.33 10.11 -1.04
CA ILE A 141 0.74 10.08 -0.05
C ILE A 141 0.11 10.44 1.30
N VAL A 142 0.27 9.57 2.30
CA VAL A 142 -0.19 9.83 3.67
C VAL A 142 1.04 9.91 4.57
N THR A 143 1.28 11.09 5.13
CA THR A 143 2.47 11.35 5.95
C THR A 143 2.18 11.23 7.45
N SER A 144 3.23 10.94 8.22
CA SER A 144 3.18 10.90 9.69
C SER A 144 2.01 10.07 10.24
N SER A 145 1.82 8.87 9.71
CA SER A 145 0.73 7.98 10.11
C SER A 145 1.11 7.12 11.31
N LYS A 146 0.11 6.73 12.11
CA LYS A 146 0.25 5.68 13.12
C LYS A 146 -0.31 4.37 12.59
N LEU A 147 0.48 3.29 12.73
CA LEU A 147 0.04 1.93 12.42
C LEU A 147 -0.49 1.25 13.69
N LYS A 148 -1.59 0.51 13.56
CA LYS A 148 -2.15 -0.31 14.64
C LYS A 148 -2.70 -1.60 14.06
N ILE A 149 -2.42 -2.72 14.72
CA ILE A 149 -3.03 -3.99 14.35
C ILE A 149 -4.42 -4.08 14.98
N PHE A 150 -5.41 -4.40 14.14
CA PHE A 150 -6.76 -4.70 14.59
C PHE A 150 -7.30 -5.89 13.78
N LYS A 151 -7.73 -6.95 14.48
CA LYS A 151 -8.25 -8.19 13.87
C LYS A 151 -7.33 -8.72 12.75
N SER A 152 -6.03 -8.82 13.03
CA SER A 152 -5.01 -9.31 12.09
C SER A 152 -4.84 -8.48 10.81
N SER A 153 -5.25 -7.21 10.83
CA SER A 153 -5.03 -6.27 9.74
C SER A 153 -4.37 -4.99 10.25
N VAL A 154 -3.51 -4.39 9.43
CA VAL A 154 -2.96 -3.07 9.75
C VAL A 154 -4.02 -2.02 9.48
N GLN A 155 -4.27 -1.19 10.48
CA GLN A 155 -5.02 0.04 10.35
C GLN A 155 -4.07 1.22 10.44
N ILE A 156 -4.22 2.12 9.49
CA ILE A 156 -3.41 3.31 9.37
C ILE A 156 -4.29 4.47 9.84
N SER A 157 -3.80 5.27 10.78
CA SER A 157 -4.54 6.42 11.32
C SER A 157 -3.71 7.68 11.25
N THR A 158 -4.33 8.79 10.84
CA THR A 158 -3.66 10.09 10.78
C THR A 158 -3.42 10.66 12.18
N LEU A 159 -2.30 11.36 12.33
CA LEU A 159 -1.93 12.17 13.49
C LEU A 159 -2.22 13.66 13.23
N PRO A 160 -2.16 14.53 14.26
CA PRO A 160 -2.25 15.98 14.05
C PRO A 160 -1.18 16.55 13.11
N SER A 161 -0.03 15.88 12.99
CA SER A 161 1.06 16.23 12.07
C SER A 161 0.88 15.67 10.65
N SER A 162 -0.11 14.79 10.43
CA SER A 162 -0.33 14.17 9.12
C SER A 162 -0.76 15.16 8.07
N LYS A 163 -0.24 14.95 6.86
CA LYS A 163 -0.71 15.56 5.61
C LYS A 163 -1.01 14.46 4.61
N ILE A 164 -2.01 14.72 3.78
CA ILE A 164 -2.37 13.83 2.67
C ILE A 164 -2.26 14.63 1.38
N TYR A 165 -1.46 14.11 0.45
CA TYR A 165 -1.30 14.68 -0.87
C TYR A 165 -1.95 13.73 -1.88
N LEU A 166 -2.80 14.27 -2.75
CA LEU A 166 -3.44 13.52 -3.83
C LEU A 166 -2.89 13.99 -5.17
N ASN A 167 -2.44 13.07 -6.02
CA ASN A 167 -1.80 13.32 -7.31
C ASN A 167 -0.72 14.40 -7.24
N LEU A 168 0.13 14.34 -6.20
CA LEU A 168 1.26 15.25 -6.06
C LEU A 168 2.19 15.10 -7.27
N ASP A 169 2.50 16.21 -7.93
CA ASP A 169 3.43 16.21 -9.06
C ASP A 169 4.86 16.14 -8.54
N ASN A 170 5.39 14.91 -8.42
CA ASN A 170 6.76 14.66 -8.04
C ASN A 170 7.25 13.30 -8.58
N ASP A 171 8.57 13.11 -8.52
CA ASP A 171 9.23 11.91 -9.02
C ASP A 171 8.75 10.63 -8.32
N TYR A 172 8.43 10.71 -7.03
CA TYR A 172 7.92 9.56 -6.27
C TYR A 172 6.60 9.05 -6.84
N VAL A 173 5.64 9.93 -7.09
CA VAL A 173 4.33 9.59 -7.66
C VAL A 173 4.48 9.10 -9.09
N ASN A 174 5.31 9.76 -9.90
CA ASN A 174 5.52 9.38 -11.30
C ASN A 174 6.19 8.01 -11.45
N ALA A 175 7.22 7.72 -10.64
CA ALA A 175 7.85 6.41 -10.59
C ALA A 175 6.86 5.33 -10.11
N TYR A 176 6.04 5.65 -9.11
CA TYR A 176 5.06 4.71 -8.59
C TYR A 176 3.95 4.39 -9.59
N LYS A 177 3.46 5.39 -10.33
CA LYS A 177 2.50 5.19 -11.43
C LYS A 177 3.08 4.28 -12.51
N SER A 178 4.31 4.56 -12.94
CA SER A 178 5.00 3.76 -13.98
C SER A 178 5.13 2.29 -13.56
N ARG A 179 5.55 2.03 -12.31
CA ARG A 179 5.62 0.67 -11.75
C ARG A 179 4.26 -0.04 -11.80
N LEU A 180 3.18 0.63 -11.39
CA LEU A 180 1.84 0.04 -11.41
C LEU A 180 1.38 -0.31 -12.82
N GLU A 181 1.67 0.55 -13.80
CA GLU A 181 1.35 0.32 -15.21
C GLU A 181 2.10 -0.88 -15.78
N GLU A 182 3.41 -0.99 -15.49
CA GLU A 182 4.25 -2.13 -15.89
C GLU A 182 3.77 -3.45 -15.27
N GLU A 183 3.33 -3.42 -14.02
CA GLU A 183 2.75 -4.58 -13.32
C GLU A 183 1.30 -4.88 -13.75
N GLY A 184 0.72 -4.07 -14.62
CA GLY A 184 -0.62 -4.29 -15.18
C GLY A 184 -1.76 -4.00 -14.19
N TYR A 185 -1.54 -3.15 -13.18
CA TYR A 185 -2.55 -2.77 -12.20
C TYR A 185 -3.83 -2.24 -12.89
N LYS A 186 -4.99 -2.66 -12.38
CA LYS A 186 -6.31 -2.22 -12.84
C LYS A 186 -7.05 -1.57 -11.68
N VAL A 187 -7.61 -0.39 -11.93
CA VAL A 187 -8.41 0.35 -10.94
C VAL A 187 -9.66 -0.46 -10.60
N SER A 188 -9.96 -0.61 -9.32
CA SER A 188 -11.23 -1.17 -8.88
C SER A 188 -12.37 -0.18 -9.16
N GLU A 189 -13.27 -0.51 -10.09
CA GLU A 189 -14.43 0.30 -10.45
C GLU A 189 -15.56 0.21 -9.40
N ASN A 190 -15.30 0.60 -8.15
CA ASN A 190 -16.38 0.80 -7.17
C ASN A 190 -16.80 2.28 -7.18
N VAL A 191 -17.64 2.65 -8.15
CA VAL A 191 -18.21 4.00 -8.29
C VAL A 191 -19.21 4.30 -7.17
N VAL A 192 -19.13 5.53 -6.65
CA VAL A 192 -19.98 6.15 -5.63
C VAL A 192 -21.48 6.00 -5.91
N GLY A 193 -22.22 5.25 -5.09
CA GLY A 193 -23.69 5.24 -5.07
C GLY A 193 -24.34 4.07 -4.30
N SER A 194 -25.10 4.41 -3.24
CA SER A 194 -26.02 3.59 -2.40
C SER A 194 -25.45 2.46 -1.51
N PRO A 195 -26.02 2.27 -0.30
CA PRO A 195 -25.49 1.33 0.69
C PRO A 195 -25.96 -0.08 0.36
N THR A 196 -25.14 -0.83 -0.36
CA THR A 196 -25.31 -2.27 -0.43
C THR A 196 -24.30 -2.87 0.53
N HIS A 197 -24.80 -3.38 1.64
CA HIS A 197 -24.05 -4.26 2.53
C HIS A 197 -23.72 -5.51 1.72
N VAL A 198 -22.62 -5.51 0.97
CA VAL A 198 -22.08 -6.73 0.37
C VAL A 198 -21.44 -7.50 1.52
N PRO A 199 -21.98 -8.65 1.94
CA PRO A 199 -21.24 -9.53 2.82
C PRO A 199 -19.96 -9.88 2.08
N LEU A 200 -18.81 -9.76 2.73
CA LEU A 200 -17.58 -10.40 2.27
C LEU A 200 -17.87 -11.90 2.20
N THR A 201 -18.33 -12.40 1.05
CA THR A 201 -18.20 -13.81 0.74
C THR A 201 -16.69 -14.05 0.59
N PRO A 202 -16.08 -14.93 1.41
CA PRO A 202 -14.72 -15.36 1.13
C PRO A 202 -14.67 -15.90 -0.31
N PRO A 203 -13.52 -15.83 -0.99
CA PRO A 203 -13.39 -16.44 -2.30
C PRO A 203 -13.94 -17.86 -2.19
N VAL A 204 -14.89 -18.20 -3.06
CA VAL A 204 -15.41 -19.56 -3.16
C VAL A 204 -14.23 -20.41 -3.62
N ILE A 205 -13.50 -20.94 -2.65
CA ILE A 205 -12.59 -22.06 -2.87
C ILE A 205 -13.52 -23.17 -3.33
N GLN A 206 -13.42 -23.54 -4.60
CA GLN A 206 -14.08 -24.75 -5.09
C GLN A 206 -13.44 -25.93 -4.36
N THR A 207 -14.03 -26.32 -3.24
CA THR A 207 -13.66 -27.52 -2.50
C THR A 207 -14.15 -28.71 -3.31
N ILE A 208 -13.26 -29.31 -4.09
CA ILE A 208 -13.46 -30.65 -4.60
C ILE A 208 -13.28 -31.64 -3.45
N THR A 209 -14.18 -32.60 -3.35
CA THR A 209 -14.03 -33.72 -2.41
C THR A 209 -12.85 -34.60 -2.83
N LEU A 210 -12.26 -35.35 -1.89
CA LEU A 210 -11.22 -36.33 -2.19
C LEU A 210 -11.68 -37.35 -3.25
N SER A 211 -12.99 -37.65 -3.29
CA SER A 211 -13.64 -38.49 -4.30
C SER A 211 -13.54 -37.88 -5.70
N GLU A 212 -13.90 -36.61 -5.85
CA GLU A 212 -13.85 -35.87 -7.12
C GLU A 212 -12.41 -35.60 -7.58
N LEU A 213 -11.47 -35.46 -6.64
CA LEU A 213 -10.04 -35.37 -6.94
C LEU A 213 -9.50 -36.68 -7.53
N SER A 214 -9.97 -37.84 -7.04
CA SER A 214 -9.56 -39.16 -7.54
C SER A 214 -10.09 -39.49 -8.94
N GLU A 215 -11.26 -38.97 -9.31
CA GLU A 215 -11.84 -39.16 -10.64
C GLU A 215 -11.14 -38.29 -11.71
N LYS A 216 -10.72 -37.07 -11.32
CA LYS A 216 -9.95 -36.18 -12.19
C LYS A 216 -8.51 -36.62 -12.42
N THR A 217 -7.88 -37.29 -11.46
CA THR A 217 -6.51 -37.83 -11.65
C THR A 217 -6.48 -39.10 -12.51
N ASN A 218 -7.61 -39.74 -12.78
CA ASN A 218 -7.63 -41.03 -13.47
C ASN A 218 -7.94 -40.93 -14.98
N THR A 219 -8.38 -39.78 -15.48
CA THR A 219 -8.87 -39.68 -16.88
C THR A 219 -8.00 -38.85 -17.81
N ASP A 220 -7.25 -37.87 -17.31
CA ASP A 220 -6.46 -36.97 -18.17
C ASP A 220 -4.95 -37.32 -18.18
N ASP A 221 -4.37 -37.70 -17.04
CA ASP A 221 -2.95 -38.06 -16.96
C ASP A 221 -2.64 -39.39 -17.65
N LEU A 222 -3.54 -40.38 -17.58
CA LEU A 222 -3.38 -41.66 -18.28
C LEU A 222 -3.45 -41.51 -19.81
N LYS A 223 -4.31 -40.61 -20.32
CA LYS A 223 -4.41 -40.37 -21.78
C LYS A 223 -3.20 -39.63 -22.31
N MET A 224 -2.67 -38.67 -21.55
CA MET A 224 -1.44 -37.95 -21.88
C MET A 224 -0.22 -38.88 -21.90
N LEU A 225 -0.07 -39.76 -20.89
CA LEU A 225 1.01 -40.76 -20.83
C LEU A 225 0.92 -41.79 -21.97
N THR A 226 -0.29 -42.25 -22.30
CA THR A 226 -0.48 -43.25 -23.38
C THR A 226 -0.22 -42.62 -24.76
N THR A 227 -0.62 -41.36 -24.96
CA THR A 227 -0.40 -40.62 -26.22
C THR A 227 1.09 -40.30 -26.40
N ALA A 228 1.77 -39.87 -25.34
CA ALA A 228 3.21 -39.61 -25.35
C ALA A 228 4.02 -40.89 -25.62
N HIS A 229 3.66 -42.01 -24.98
CA HIS A 229 4.33 -43.30 -25.21
C HIS A 229 4.12 -43.81 -26.65
N THR A 230 2.92 -43.65 -27.20
CA THR A 230 2.60 -44.05 -28.59
C THR A 230 3.35 -43.17 -29.60
N ALA A 231 3.47 -41.87 -29.34
CA ALA A 231 4.24 -40.95 -30.18
C ALA A 231 5.75 -41.28 -30.15
N LEU A 232 6.31 -41.56 -28.98
CA LEU A 232 7.73 -41.94 -28.83
C LEU A 232 8.03 -43.25 -29.55
N HIS A 233 7.15 -44.25 -29.42
CA HIS A 233 7.33 -45.56 -30.06
C HIS A 233 7.21 -45.46 -31.59
N ARG A 234 6.36 -44.57 -32.12
CA ARG A 234 6.24 -44.31 -33.56
C ARG A 234 7.46 -43.59 -34.12
N GLN A 235 8.04 -42.67 -33.35
CA GLN A 235 9.23 -41.91 -33.71
C GLN A 235 10.50 -42.78 -33.67
N LEU A 236 10.63 -43.67 -32.68
CA LEU A 236 11.69 -44.68 -32.62
C LEU A 236 11.60 -45.68 -33.79
N ASN A 237 10.39 -46.13 -34.17
CA ASN A 237 10.21 -47.06 -35.28
C ASN A 237 10.48 -46.42 -36.65
N GLN A 238 10.35 -45.09 -36.77
CA GLN A 238 10.73 -44.35 -37.97
C GLN A 238 12.24 -44.08 -38.05
N GLN A 239 12.92 -43.89 -36.91
CA GLN A 239 14.36 -43.63 -36.88
C GLN A 239 15.21 -44.90 -36.90
N PHE A 240 14.71 -46.04 -36.42
CA PHE A 240 15.47 -47.30 -36.31
C PHE A 240 14.59 -48.53 -36.64
N PRO A 241 14.22 -48.74 -37.91
CA PRO A 241 13.31 -49.82 -38.31
C PRO A 241 13.89 -51.23 -38.08
N ASP A 242 15.22 -51.35 -38.01
CA ASP A 242 15.91 -52.65 -37.92
C ASP A 242 16.21 -53.12 -36.49
N LEU A 243 15.83 -52.34 -35.45
CA LEU A 243 16.09 -52.72 -34.05
C LEU A 243 14.92 -53.45 -33.37
N LEU A 244 13.77 -53.60 -34.02
CA LEU A 244 12.57 -54.18 -33.40
C LEU A 244 11.83 -55.18 -34.30
N SER A 245 12.39 -56.39 -34.46
CA SER A 245 11.64 -57.64 -34.64
C SER A 245 12.54 -58.87 -34.39
N PRO A 246 12.01 -60.04 -34.00
CA PRO A 246 11.19 -60.34 -32.82
C PRO A 246 11.91 -61.35 -31.88
N ALA A 247 11.73 -61.22 -30.57
CA ALA A 247 11.96 -62.33 -29.63
C ALA A 247 10.61 -62.90 -29.17
N LEU A 248 9.92 -63.56 -30.10
CA LEU A 248 8.91 -64.56 -29.80
C LEU A 248 9.46 -65.90 -30.27
N GLN A 249 10.15 -66.62 -29.37
CA GLN A 249 10.43 -68.05 -29.50
C GLN A 249 10.88 -68.63 -28.15
N LYS A 250 9.91 -68.91 -27.28
CA LYS A 250 9.69 -70.21 -26.61
C LYS A 250 8.49 -70.13 -25.66
#